data_AF-A0A1L9V418-F1
#
_entry.id   AF-A0A1L9V418-F1
#
_cell.length_a   1.000
_cell.length_b   1.000
_cell.length_c   1.000
_cell.angle_alpha   90.00
_cell.angle_beta   90.00
_cell.angle_gamma   90.00
#
_symmetry.space_group_name_H-M   'P 1'
#
loop_
_entity.id
_entity.type
_entity.pdbx_description
1 polymer ?
#
loop_
_entity_poly.entity_id
_entity_poly.type
_entity_poly.pdbx_seq_one_letter_code
_entity_poly.pdbx_strand_id
1 'polypeptide(L)'
;MIHGIPLDLATAEATKTEFVQRAGVTSWDDFAVSGEEREKPKNSLRDMLVDLAKLFLRDTSGPFLLGKQVSYADFIVGGWLRMMRGILPDNEWDCGRR
;
A
#
# COMPACT_ATOMS: atom_id res chain seq x y z
N MET A 1 1.25 8.11 4.84
CA MET A 1 0.69 6.75 4.61
C MET A 1 -0.01 6.24 5.87
N ILE A 2 0.60 6.28 7.06
CA ILE A 2 -0.04 5.79 8.30
C ILE A 2 -1.24 6.65 8.75
N HIS A 3 -1.21 7.96 8.49
CA HIS A 3 -2.29 8.87 8.86
C HIS A 3 -3.60 8.64 8.10
N GLY A 4 -3.57 7.87 7.00
CA GLY A 4 -4.77 7.50 6.24
C GLY A 4 -5.38 6.16 6.68
N ILE A 5 -4.80 5.47 7.67
CA ILE A 5 -5.34 4.19 8.13
C ILE A 5 -6.69 4.44 8.83
N PRO A 6 -7.77 3.75 8.41
CA PRO A 6 -9.05 3.84 9.09
C PRO A 6 -8.97 3.09 10.43
N LEU A 7 -8.72 3.84 11.50
CA LEU A 7 -8.72 3.31 12.86
C LEU A 7 -10.15 3.28 13.42
N ASP A 8 -10.43 2.28 14.25
CA ASP A 8 -11.65 2.27 15.05
C ASP A 8 -11.62 3.40 16.07
N LEU A 9 -12.70 4.18 16.16
CA LEU A 9 -12.75 5.36 17.03
C LEU A 9 -12.60 5.01 18.52
N ALA A 10 -13.10 3.83 18.94
CA ALA A 10 -13.03 3.43 20.34
C ALA A 10 -11.59 3.01 20.74
N THR A 11 -10.78 2.55 19.80
CA THR A 11 -9.40 2.09 20.07
C THR A 11 -8.32 2.92 19.38
N ALA A 12 -8.67 4.06 18.76
CA ALA A 12 -7.75 4.84 17.93
C ALA A 12 -6.49 5.26 18.70
N GLU A 13 -6.65 5.84 19.90
CA GLU A 13 -5.52 6.33 20.70
C GLU A 13 -4.65 5.18 21.22
N ALA A 14 -5.26 4.10 21.74
CA ALA A 14 -4.52 2.91 22.16
C ALA A 14 -3.74 2.29 20.99
N THR A 15 -4.32 2.29 19.80
CA THR A 15 -3.67 1.80 18.59
C THR A 15 -2.49 2.68 18.21
N LYS A 16 -2.66 4.00 18.17
CA LYS A 16 -1.56 4.94 17.88
C LYS A 16 -0.40 4.78 18.87
N THR A 17 -0.69 4.66 20.16
CA THR A 17 0.34 4.43 21.19
C THR A 17 1.13 3.15 20.92
N GLU A 18 0.46 2.04 20.62
CA GLU A 18 1.12 0.77 20.32
C GLU A 18 2.01 0.88 19.07
N PHE A 19 1.54 1.59 18.04
CA PHE A 19 2.31 1.82 16.82
C PHE A 19 3.57 2.65 17.07
N VAL A 20 3.45 3.74 17.84
CA VAL A 20 4.59 4.59 18.25
C VAL A 20 5.61 3.73 19.01
N GLN A 21 5.14 2.94 19.98
CA GLN A 21 5.98 2.04 20.76
C GLN A 21 6.69 0.99 19.89
N ARG A 22 5.97 0.34 18.96
CA ARG A 22 6.53 -0.71 18.09
C ARG A 22 7.49 -0.20 17.04
N ALA A 23 7.25 0.99 16.51
CA ALA A 23 8.13 1.62 15.54
C ALA A 23 9.35 2.28 16.20
N GLY A 24 9.34 2.45 17.52
CA GLY A 24 10.42 3.12 18.25
C GLY A 24 10.52 4.61 17.95
N VAL A 25 9.42 5.23 17.51
CA VAL A 25 9.34 6.68 17.26
C VAL A 25 8.84 7.41 18.50
N THR A 26 8.99 8.72 18.54
CA THR A 26 8.62 9.53 19.72
C THR A 26 7.19 10.01 19.68
N SER A 27 6.64 10.19 18.48
CA SER A 27 5.30 10.70 18.27
C SER A 27 4.61 10.03 17.08
N TRP A 28 3.28 10.11 17.04
CA TRP A 28 2.51 9.68 15.87
C TRP A 28 2.80 10.53 14.64
N ASP A 29 3.21 11.79 14.83
CA ASP A 29 3.54 12.71 13.74
C ASP A 29 4.88 12.38 13.08
N ASP A 30 5.75 11.61 13.75
CA ASP A 30 7.02 11.14 13.18
C ASP A 30 6.80 10.19 11.99
N PHE A 31 5.59 9.65 11.82
CA PHE A 31 5.22 8.85 10.64
C PHE A 31 4.76 9.71 9.45
N ALA A 32 4.66 11.02 9.61
CA ALA A 32 4.31 11.93 8.53
C ALA A 32 5.49 12.04 7.56
N VAL A 33 5.30 11.55 6.34
CA VAL A 33 6.23 11.75 5.23
C VAL A 33 5.55 12.68 4.23
N SER A 34 6.15 13.83 3.99
CA SER A 34 5.58 14.89 3.15
C SER A 34 6.63 15.47 2.19
N GLY A 35 6.16 16.23 1.19
CA GLY A 35 7.03 16.92 0.23
C GLY A 35 7.93 15.96 -0.56
N GLU A 36 9.19 16.36 -0.74
CA GLU A 36 10.16 15.62 -1.58
C GLU A 36 10.48 14.22 -1.03
N GLU A 37 10.44 14.06 0.30
CA GLU A 37 10.63 12.75 0.96
C GLU A 37 9.50 11.77 0.62
N ARG A 38 8.31 12.26 0.23
CA ARG A 38 7.18 11.43 -0.21
C ARG A 38 7.36 10.91 -1.64
N GLU A 39 8.06 11.65 -2.49
CA GLU A 39 8.26 11.27 -3.89
C GLU A 39 9.16 10.04 -4.04
N LYS A 40 10.19 9.92 -3.19
CA LYS A 40 11.10 8.76 -3.21
C LYS A 40 10.40 7.41 -2.99
N PRO A 41 9.64 7.18 -1.90
CA PRO A 41 8.91 5.94 -1.71
C PRO A 41 7.78 5.76 -2.74
N LYS A 42 7.18 6.85 -3.25
CA LYS A 42 6.18 6.78 -4.31
C LYS A 42 6.77 6.23 -5.62
N ASN A 43 7.94 6.74 -6.03
CA ASN A 43 8.65 6.26 -7.20
C ASN A 43 9.14 4.82 -7.02
N SER A 44 9.70 4.50 -5.85
CA SER A 44 10.12 3.12 -5.55
C SER A 44 8.94 2.13 -5.59
N LEU A 45 7.78 2.53 -5.05
CA LEU A 45 6.55 1.72 -5.13
C LEU A 45 6.09 1.53 -6.58
N ARG A 46 6.10 2.61 -7.39
CA ARG A 46 5.75 2.53 -8.81
C ARG A 46 6.66 1.55 -9.55
N ASP A 47 7.98 1.66 -9.37
CA ASP A 47 8.95 0.82 -10.08
C ASP A 47 8.78 -0.66 -9.68
N MET A 48 8.55 -0.94 -8.38
CA MET A 48 8.18 -2.28 -7.89
C MET A 48 6.88 -2.81 -8.53
N LEU A 49 5.85 -1.97 -8.67
CA LEU A 49 4.58 -2.36 -9.29
C LEU A 49 4.74 -2.63 -10.80
N VAL A 50 5.61 -1.88 -11.49
CA VAL A 50 5.93 -2.12 -12.90
C VAL A 50 6.58 -3.50 -13.08
N ASP A 51 7.54 -3.86 -12.23
CA ASP A 51 8.19 -5.16 -12.30
C ASP A 51 7.22 -6.30 -11.94
N LEU A 52 6.33 -6.08 -10.97
CA LEU A 52 5.26 -7.02 -10.64
C LEU A 52 4.30 -7.20 -11.82
N ALA A 53 3.90 -6.13 -12.49
CA ALA A 53 2.98 -6.18 -13.63
C ALA A 53 3.54 -7.03 -14.79
N LYS A 54 4.86 -7.03 -14.99
CA LYS A 54 5.51 -7.90 -16.00
C LYS A 54 5.27 -9.38 -15.73
N LEU A 55 5.09 -9.80 -14.47
CA LEU A 55 4.79 -11.19 -14.14
C LEU A 55 3.41 -11.63 -14.65
N PHE A 56 2.44 -10.71 -14.68
CA PHE A 56 1.10 -10.95 -15.22
C PHE A 56 1.07 -11.03 -16.76
N LEU A 57 2.15 -10.61 -17.44
CA LEU A 57 2.25 -10.71 -18.90
C LEU A 57 2.68 -12.12 -19.37
N ARG A 58 3.09 -13.01 -18.45
CA ARG A 58 3.55 -14.36 -18.79
C ARG A 58 2.43 -15.25 -19.35
N ASP A 59 1.22 -15.11 -18.81
CA ASP A 59 0.03 -15.79 -19.31
C ASP A 59 -1.14 -14.81 -19.30
N THR A 60 -1.49 -14.31 -20.48
CA THR A 60 -2.54 -13.31 -20.67
C THR A 60 -3.92 -13.93 -20.91
N SER A 61 -4.08 -15.24 -20.70
CA SER A 61 -5.36 -15.93 -20.89
C SER A 61 -6.43 -15.58 -19.83
N GLY A 62 -6.04 -14.88 -18.76
CA GLY A 62 -6.91 -14.37 -17.72
C GLY A 62 -6.20 -13.33 -16.84
N PRO A 63 -6.86 -12.82 -15.79
CA PRO A 63 -6.37 -11.70 -14.99
C PRO A 63 -5.38 -12.08 -13.89
N PHE A 64 -5.12 -13.38 -13.68
CA PHE A 64 -4.27 -13.88 -12.60
C PHE A 64 -2.85 -14.15 -13.09
N LEU A 65 -1.92 -14.31 -12.15
CA LEU A 65 -0.53 -14.67 -12.45
C LEU A 65 -0.39 -15.97 -13.27
N LEU A 66 -1.35 -16.89 -13.14
CA LEU A 66 -1.41 -18.14 -13.89
C LEU A 66 -2.58 -18.11 -14.91
N GLY A 67 -2.84 -16.94 -15.50
CA GLY A 67 -3.88 -16.71 -16.49
C GLY A 67 -5.28 -16.86 -15.89
N LYS A 68 -5.93 -18.01 -16.16
CA LYS A 68 -7.30 -18.30 -15.68
C LYS A 68 -7.33 -18.87 -14.26
N GLN A 69 -6.20 -19.36 -13.74
CA GLN A 69 -6.14 -19.97 -12.42
C GLN A 69 -5.65 -18.96 -11.39
N VAL A 70 -6.43 -18.78 -10.32
CA VAL A 70 -6.01 -17.99 -9.16
C VAL A 70 -4.96 -18.74 -8.36
N SER A 71 -3.98 -18.00 -7.84
CA SER A 71 -2.93 -18.49 -6.95
C SER A 71 -2.92 -17.71 -5.64
N TYR A 72 -2.16 -18.20 -4.65
CA TYR A 72 -1.96 -17.48 -3.39
C TYR A 72 -1.33 -16.10 -3.59
N ALA A 73 -0.45 -15.96 -4.59
CA ALA A 73 0.19 -14.69 -4.91
C ALA A 73 -0.82 -13.63 -5.37
N ASP A 74 -1.88 -14.02 -6.10
CA ASP A 74 -2.93 -13.10 -6.52
C ASP A 74 -3.68 -12.51 -5.31
N PHE A 75 -3.89 -13.29 -4.25
CA PHE A 75 -4.50 -12.80 -3.01
C PHE A 75 -3.59 -11.82 -2.27
N ILE A 76 -2.27 -12.06 -2.26
CA ILE A 76 -1.31 -11.12 -1.65
C ILE A 76 -1.35 -9.78 -2.40
N VAL A 77 -1.25 -9.81 -3.73
CA VAL A 77 -1.28 -8.61 -4.57
C VAL A 77 -2.62 -7.88 -4.43
N GLY A 78 -3.73 -8.60 -4.51
CA GLY A 78 -5.06 -8.03 -4.32
C GLY A 78 -5.26 -7.42 -2.92
N GLY A 79 -4.73 -8.07 -1.88
CA GLY A 79 -4.74 -7.56 -0.50
C GLY A 79 -3.96 -6.25 -0.36
N TRP A 80 -2.76 -6.17 -0.92
CA TRP A 80 -1.98 -4.93 -0.93
C TRP A 80 -2.69 -3.80 -1.69
N LEU A 81 -3.24 -4.07 -2.87
CA LEU A 81 -4.01 -3.08 -3.65
C LEU A 81 -5.24 -2.59 -2.87
N ARG A 82 -5.97 -3.50 -2.21
CA ARG A 82 -7.13 -3.18 -1.38
C ARG A 82 -6.74 -2.29 -0.19
N MET A 83 -5.63 -2.61 0.47
CA MET A 83 -5.09 -1.83 1.58
C MET A 83 -4.67 -0.44 1.11
N MET A 84 -3.91 -0.35 0.01
CA MET A 84 -3.45 0.93 -0.55
C MET A 84 -4.61 1.84 -0.93
N ARG A 85 -5.68 1.31 -1.54
CA ARG A 85 -6.91 2.07 -1.81
C ARG A 85 -7.53 2.68 -0.55
N GLY A 86 -7.38 2.04 0.61
CA GLY A 86 -7.96 2.52 1.87
C GLY A 86 -7.11 3.56 2.59
N ILE A 87 -5.78 3.59 2.34
CA ILE A 87 -4.84 4.41 3.13
C ILE A 87 -4.16 5.52 2.32
N LEU A 88 -4.19 5.44 0.99
CA LEU A 88 -3.63 6.46 0.12
C LEU A 88 -4.67 7.56 -0.16
N PRO A 89 -4.23 8.83 -0.23
CA PRO A 89 -5.05 9.90 -0.79
C PRO A 89 -5.52 9.59 -2.21
N ASP A 90 -6.74 10.00 -2.58
CA ASP A 90 -7.35 9.67 -3.88
C ASP A 90 -6.48 10.09 -5.08
N ASN A 91 -5.83 11.24 -5.00
CA ASN A 91 -4.93 11.73 -6.05
C ASN A 91 -3.71 10.84 -6.26
N GLU A 92 -3.16 10.25 -5.18
CA GLU A 92 -2.04 9.31 -5.28
C GLU A 92 -2.51 7.94 -5.79
N TRP A 93 -3.69 7.48 -5.34
CA TRP A 93 -4.27 6.22 -5.80
C TRP A 93 -4.61 6.27 -7.30
N ASP A 94 -5.14 7.39 -7.78
CA ASP A 94 -5.48 7.56 -9.20
C ASP A 94 -4.25 7.67 -10.11
N CYS A 95 -3.12 8.17 -9.59
CA CYS A 95 -1.86 8.17 -10.33
C CYS A 95 -1.37 6.75 -10.63
N GLY A 96 -1.59 5.78 -9.73
CA GLY A 96 -1.21 4.38 -9.94
C GLY A 96 -2.14 3.59 -10.86
N ARG A 97 -3.28 4.17 -11.25
CA ARG A 97 -4.25 3.55 -12.19
C ARG A 97 -4.03 3.91 -13.66
N ARG A 98 -3.16 4.88 -13.94
CA ARG A 98 -2.83 5.33 -15.31
C ARG A 98 -1.56 4.67 -15.80
#